data_AF-A0A0F8AZY0-F1
#
_entry.id   AF-A0A0F8AZY0-F1
#
_cell.length_a   1.000
_cell.length_b   1.000
_cell.length_c   1.000
_cell.angle_alpha   90.00
_cell.angle_beta   90.00
_cell.angle_gamma   90.00
#
_symmetry.space_group_name_H-M   'P 1'
#
loop_
_entity.id
_entity.type
_entity.pdbx_description
1 polymer ?
#
loop_
_entity_poly.entity_id
_entity_poly.type
_entity_poly.pdbx_seq_one_letter_code
_entity_poly.pdbx_strand_id
1 'polypeptide(L)'
;MAALFSTQVLAGDRKVPRPSDLGLQIPDHGKYHWREVRTSEGFVTEVYVSKESKFIEVDYVLNPTNTFKSYEALLSIWEDQSQLTVGNLEQIMHDRVVGSDLNIIDEALTALGHNPSDDNTIYGIDISRDSSTHAEIWNSLTKASFAKDAIEMCTQFQDMSNRYVKSFEIGKDPESNRWVHVKFATNDQ
;
A
#
# COMPACT_ATOMS: atom_id res chain seq x y z
N MET A 1 9.61 -2.68 -33.93
CA MET A 1 9.59 -3.47 -32.68
C MET A 1 10.21 -2.62 -31.60
N ALA A 2 9.43 -2.15 -30.64
CA ALA A 2 9.96 -1.53 -29.44
C ALA A 2 10.29 -2.67 -28.46
N ALA A 3 11.57 -2.85 -28.14
CA ALA A 3 11.96 -3.70 -27.04
C ALA A 3 11.57 -2.97 -25.75
N LEU A 4 10.53 -3.45 -25.07
CA LEU A 4 10.24 -3.08 -23.70
C LEU A 4 11.40 -3.64 -22.86
N PHE A 5 12.30 -2.76 -22.45
CA PHE A 5 13.32 -3.08 -21.47
C PHE A 5 12.59 -3.40 -20.16
N SER A 6 12.38 -4.69 -19.87
CA SER A 6 12.14 -5.15 -18.51
C SER A 6 13.38 -4.78 -17.71
N THR A 7 13.33 -3.65 -17.02
CA THR A 7 14.24 -3.36 -15.92
C THR A 7 14.08 -4.51 -14.94
N GLN A 8 15.02 -5.45 -14.96
CA GLN A 8 15.23 -6.36 -13.84
C GLN A 8 15.64 -5.48 -12.67
N VAL A 9 14.63 -5.12 -11.87
CA VAL A 9 14.86 -4.60 -10.53
C VAL A 9 15.74 -5.63 -9.85
N LEU A 10 16.94 -5.21 -9.43
CA LEU A 10 17.76 -6.01 -8.54
C LEU A 10 16.92 -6.30 -7.31
N ALA A 11 16.61 -7.58 -7.08
CA ALA A 11 15.99 -8.08 -5.87
C ALA A 11 16.78 -7.55 -4.67
N GLY A 12 16.12 -6.81 -3.78
CA GLY A 12 16.76 -6.31 -2.56
C GLY A 12 17.09 -7.44 -1.61
N ASP A 13 18.16 -7.27 -0.85
CA ASP A 13 18.68 -8.21 0.15
C ASP A 13 18.29 -7.81 1.58
N ARG A 14 17.51 -6.73 1.73
CA ARG A 14 17.13 -6.21 3.05
C ARG A 14 16.13 -7.16 3.69
N LYS A 15 16.32 -7.42 4.97
CA LYS A 15 15.31 -8.05 5.82
C LYS A 15 14.39 -6.98 6.40
N VAL A 16 13.14 -7.37 6.65
CA VAL A 16 12.19 -6.52 7.37
C VAL A 16 12.75 -6.31 8.79
N PRO A 17 12.90 -5.06 9.24
CA PRO A 17 13.32 -4.78 10.61
C PRO A 17 12.32 -5.36 11.62
N ARG A 18 12.77 -5.76 12.81
CA ARG A 18 11.81 -6.15 13.85
C ARG A 18 11.07 -4.92 14.36
N PRO A 19 9.83 -5.05 14.85
CA PRO A 19 9.12 -3.92 15.47
C PRO A 19 9.94 -3.20 16.54
N SER A 20 10.68 -3.95 17.37
CA SER A 20 11.57 -3.39 18.40
C SER A 20 12.71 -2.54 17.84
N ASP A 21 13.25 -2.90 16.68
CA ASP A 21 14.38 -2.20 16.04
C ASP A 21 13.93 -0.82 15.49
N LEU A 22 12.65 -0.71 15.15
CA LEU A 22 11.98 0.53 14.75
C LEU A 22 11.35 1.28 15.94
N GLY A 23 11.45 0.74 17.16
CA GLY A 23 10.82 1.32 18.35
C GLY A 23 9.28 1.29 18.31
N LEU A 24 8.68 0.40 17.51
CA LEU A 24 7.23 0.25 17.40
C LEU A 24 6.65 -0.34 18.69
N GLN A 25 5.61 0.32 19.20
CA GLN A 25 4.80 -0.15 20.30
C GLN A 25 3.50 -0.70 19.73
N ILE A 26 3.44 -2.02 19.58
CA ILE A 26 2.27 -2.72 19.06
C ILE A 26 1.47 -3.24 20.27
N PRO A 27 0.23 -2.78 20.48
CA PRO A 27 -0.59 -3.28 21.58
C PRO A 27 -1.07 -4.71 21.29
N ASP A 28 -1.22 -5.51 22.36
CA ASP A 28 -1.76 -6.88 22.28
C ASP A 28 -3.22 -6.90 21.82
N HIS A 29 -3.97 -5.85 22.17
CA HIS A 29 -5.38 -5.71 21.86
C HIS A 29 -5.69 -4.33 21.30
N GLY A 30 -6.63 -4.34 20.36
CA GLY A 30 -7.08 -3.17 19.63
C GLY A 30 -8.59 -3.00 19.72
N LYS A 31 -9.10 -1.84 19.32
CA LYS A 31 -10.54 -1.58 19.27
C LYS A 31 -11.09 -2.17 17.96
N TYR A 32 -12.10 -3.04 18.03
CA TYR A 32 -12.69 -3.65 16.83
C TYR A 32 -11.65 -4.29 15.87
N HIS A 33 -10.63 -4.95 16.43
CA HIS A 33 -9.50 -5.55 15.71
C HIS A 33 -8.44 -4.58 15.15
N TRP A 34 -8.71 -3.27 15.16
CA TRP A 34 -7.76 -2.23 14.78
C TRP A 34 -6.78 -1.92 15.89
N ARG A 35 -5.49 -1.82 15.54
CA ARG A 35 -4.41 -1.53 16.47
C ARG A 35 -3.73 -0.21 16.09
N GLU A 36 -3.75 0.73 17.03
CA GLU A 36 -2.93 1.94 16.95
C GLU A 36 -1.48 1.60 17.36
N VAL A 37 -0.58 1.58 16.38
CA VAL A 37 0.85 1.35 16.55
C VAL A 37 1.56 2.70 16.55
N ARG A 38 2.45 2.90 17.52
CA ARG A 38 3.14 4.18 17.71
C ARG A 38 4.61 4.03 18.07
N THR A 39 5.40 5.08 17.88
CA THR A 39 6.76 5.20 18.44
C THR A 39 6.85 6.40 19.39
N SER A 40 7.90 6.44 20.22
CA SER A 40 8.20 7.63 21.04
C SER A 40 8.58 8.86 20.22
N GLU A 41 8.96 8.67 18.96
CA GLU A 41 9.43 9.72 18.05
C GLU A 41 8.30 10.32 17.20
N GLY A 42 7.05 9.90 17.42
CA GLY A 42 5.88 10.51 16.81
C GLY A 42 5.34 9.80 15.56
N PHE A 43 5.89 8.63 15.18
CA PHE A 43 5.21 7.78 14.21
C PHE A 43 3.92 7.22 14.84
N VAL A 44 2.80 7.29 14.12
CA VAL A 44 1.52 6.72 14.52
C VAL A 44 0.80 6.17 13.29
N THR A 45 0.24 4.97 13.40
CA THR A 45 -0.64 4.38 12.39
C THR A 45 -1.73 3.55 13.06
N GLU A 46 -2.93 3.54 12.51
CA GLU A 46 -3.97 2.59 12.87
C GLU A 46 -4.14 1.56 11.77
N VAL A 47 -3.99 0.28 12.13
CA VAL A 47 -3.98 -0.84 11.16
C VAL A 47 -4.80 -2.03 11.62
N TYR A 48 -5.32 -2.77 10.64
CA TYR A 48 -5.91 -4.08 10.82
C TYR A 48 -5.17 -5.10 9.95
N VAL A 49 -4.79 -6.25 10.53
CA VAL A 49 -4.05 -7.30 9.84
C VAL A 49 -4.91 -8.54 9.74
N SER A 50 -5.16 -9.00 8.51
CA SER A 50 -5.81 -10.29 8.25
C SER A 50 -4.79 -11.29 7.73
N LYS A 51 -4.43 -12.27 8.57
CA LYS A 51 -3.57 -13.39 8.18
C LYS A 51 -4.23 -14.26 7.10
N GLU A 52 -5.53 -14.54 7.26
CA GLU A 52 -6.28 -15.45 6.38
C GLU A 52 -6.46 -14.87 4.99
N SER A 53 -6.79 -13.58 4.92
CA SER A 53 -6.98 -12.84 3.66
C SER A 53 -5.69 -12.17 3.16
N LYS A 54 -4.58 -12.32 3.89
CA LYS A 54 -3.24 -11.86 3.53
C LYS A 54 -3.13 -10.36 3.21
N PHE A 55 -3.74 -9.52 4.04
CA PHE A 55 -3.65 -8.06 3.89
C PHE A 55 -3.32 -7.33 5.19
N ILE A 56 -2.81 -6.13 5.02
CA ILE A 56 -2.81 -5.08 6.05
C ILE A 56 -3.65 -3.90 5.55
N GLU A 57 -4.61 -3.49 6.36
CA GLU A 57 -5.48 -2.34 6.14
C GLU A 57 -5.02 -1.21 7.05
N VAL A 58 -5.00 0.01 6.50
CA VAL A 58 -4.35 1.18 7.05
C VAL A 58 -5.32 2.34 6.95
N ASP A 59 -5.84 2.82 8.09
CA ASP A 59 -6.72 4.00 8.10
C ASP A 59 -5.87 5.25 7.85
N TYR A 60 -4.78 5.39 8.60
CA TYR A 60 -3.86 6.51 8.46
C TYR A 60 -2.42 6.15 8.83
N VAL A 61 -1.48 6.92 8.30
CA VAL A 61 -0.07 6.91 8.70
C VAL A 61 0.40 8.34 8.93
N LEU A 62 0.95 8.60 10.11
CA LEU A 62 1.63 9.84 10.45
C LEU A 62 3.09 9.52 10.75
N ASN A 63 4.00 10.09 9.98
CA ASN A 63 5.45 9.91 10.17
C ASN A 63 6.18 11.25 10.00
N PRO A 64 5.96 12.23 10.90
CA PRO A 64 6.47 13.58 10.72
C PRO A 64 8.00 13.68 10.80
N THR A 65 8.64 12.81 11.58
CA THR A 65 10.09 12.82 11.82
C THR A 65 10.87 12.05 10.77
N ASN A 66 10.23 11.12 10.05
CA ASN A 66 10.83 10.30 8.99
C ASN A 66 12.13 9.58 9.45
N THR A 67 12.20 9.13 10.70
CA THR A 67 13.37 8.40 11.22
C THR A 67 13.54 7.02 10.59
N PHE A 68 12.43 6.45 10.10
CA PHE A 68 12.38 5.30 9.20
C PHE A 68 11.30 5.53 8.15
N LYS A 69 11.28 4.70 7.10
CA LYS A 69 10.26 4.78 6.04
C LYS A 69 8.95 4.16 6.51
N SER A 70 7.82 4.81 6.22
CA SER A 70 6.50 4.33 6.65
C SER A 70 6.23 2.88 6.24
N TYR A 71 6.66 2.47 5.04
CA TYR A 71 6.55 1.10 4.59
C TYR A 71 7.33 0.09 5.44
N GLU A 72 8.46 0.48 6.04
CA GLU A 72 9.23 -0.41 6.93
C GLU A 72 8.40 -0.78 8.14
N ALA A 73 7.72 0.19 8.75
CA ALA A 73 6.82 -0.08 9.85
C ALA A 73 5.62 -0.95 9.44
N LEU A 74 4.99 -0.69 8.29
CA LEU A 74 3.87 -1.49 7.82
C LEU A 74 4.28 -2.97 7.61
N LEU A 75 5.45 -3.21 7.00
CA LEU A 75 5.98 -4.54 6.82
C LEU A 75 6.33 -5.21 8.16
N SER A 76 6.95 -4.49 9.10
CA SER A 76 7.24 -5.00 10.44
C SER A 76 5.97 -5.37 11.20
N ILE A 77 4.92 -4.55 11.10
CA ILE A 77 3.62 -4.83 11.74
C ILE A 77 2.96 -6.04 11.10
N TRP A 78 3.00 -6.16 9.76
CA TRP A 78 2.49 -7.32 9.05
C TRP A 78 3.14 -8.62 9.53
N GLU A 79 4.46 -8.70 9.57
CA GLU A 79 5.15 -9.95 10.00
C GLU A 79 4.85 -10.28 11.46
N ASP A 80 4.85 -9.27 12.33
CA ASP A 80 4.56 -9.44 13.75
C ASP A 80 3.15 -9.94 14.01
N GLN A 81 2.13 -9.37 13.35
CA GLN A 81 0.74 -9.74 13.66
C GLN A 81 0.25 -10.97 12.88
N SER A 82 0.68 -11.13 11.63
CA SER A 82 0.30 -12.29 10.81
C SER A 82 1.08 -13.56 11.18
N GLN A 83 2.27 -13.40 11.76
CA GLN A 83 3.24 -14.48 11.96
C GLN A 83 3.58 -15.20 10.63
N LEU A 84 3.56 -14.45 9.52
CA LEU A 84 3.98 -14.85 8.19
C LEU A 84 5.10 -13.92 7.73
N THR A 85 5.88 -14.33 6.73
CA THR A 85 6.85 -13.42 6.09
C THR A 85 6.13 -12.43 5.16
N VAL A 86 6.75 -11.29 4.88
CA VAL A 86 6.21 -10.30 3.91
C VAL A 86 5.97 -10.89 2.52
N GLY A 87 6.66 -11.96 2.12
CA GLY A 87 6.39 -12.67 0.87
C GLY A 87 4.98 -13.28 0.77
N ASN A 88 4.25 -13.38 1.89
CA ASN A 88 2.85 -13.79 1.93
C ASN A 88 1.86 -12.63 1.84
N LEU A 89 2.30 -11.38 1.94
CA LEU A 89 1.43 -10.21 1.87
C LEU A 89 0.88 -10.05 0.44
N GLU A 90 -0.44 -10.12 0.28
CA GLU A 90 -1.11 -10.00 -1.03
C GLU A 90 -1.64 -8.59 -1.28
N GLN A 91 -1.95 -7.82 -0.25
CA GLN A 91 -2.56 -6.50 -0.41
C GLN A 91 -2.26 -5.54 0.74
N ILE A 92 -2.12 -4.25 0.42
CA ILE A 92 -2.17 -3.15 1.38
C ILE A 92 -3.38 -2.30 1.05
N MET A 93 -4.26 -2.08 2.03
CA MET A 93 -5.51 -1.33 1.88
C MET A 93 -5.33 0.01 2.60
N HIS A 94 -5.48 1.11 1.88
CA HIS A 94 -5.48 2.46 2.44
C HIS A 94 -6.90 3.01 2.40
N ASP A 95 -7.57 3.01 3.55
CA ASP A 95 -8.98 3.41 3.66
C ASP A 95 -9.18 4.91 3.49
N ARG A 96 -8.12 5.68 3.80
CA ARG A 96 -8.10 7.12 3.58
C ARG A 96 -6.81 7.58 2.93
N VAL A 97 -6.92 7.95 1.65
CA VAL A 97 -5.89 8.71 0.94
C VAL A 97 -6.02 10.17 1.33
N VAL A 98 -4.91 10.76 1.78
CA VAL A 98 -4.82 12.16 2.22
C VAL A 98 -3.72 12.92 1.50
N GLY A 99 -3.74 14.24 1.61
CA GLY A 99 -2.66 15.09 1.11
C GLY A 99 -2.58 15.12 -0.41
N SER A 100 -1.35 15.19 -0.95
CA SER A 100 -1.11 15.35 -2.39
C SER A 100 -1.57 14.17 -3.23
N ASP A 101 -1.67 12.98 -2.65
CA ASP A 101 -2.09 11.77 -3.35
C ASP A 101 -3.59 11.78 -3.65
N LEU A 102 -4.37 12.58 -2.93
CA LEU A 102 -5.82 12.71 -3.16
C LEU A 102 -6.12 13.16 -4.59
N ASN A 103 -5.38 14.14 -5.10
CA ASN A 103 -5.56 14.64 -6.46
C ASN A 103 -5.27 13.56 -7.51
N ILE A 104 -4.33 12.65 -7.24
CA ILE A 104 -3.99 11.55 -8.15
C ILE A 104 -5.17 10.58 -8.26
N ILE A 105 -5.83 10.27 -7.14
CA ILE A 105 -7.04 9.44 -7.15
C ILE A 105 -8.19 10.16 -7.86
N ASP A 106 -8.39 11.45 -7.60
CA ASP A 106 -9.46 12.24 -8.22
C ASP A 106 -9.30 12.33 -9.76
N GLU A 107 -8.08 12.55 -10.24
CA GLU A 107 -7.76 12.53 -11.67
C GLU A 107 -8.01 11.15 -12.28
N ALA A 108 -7.63 10.08 -11.59
CA ALA A 108 -7.86 8.70 -12.03
C ALA A 108 -9.37 8.38 -12.15
N LEU A 109 -10.15 8.73 -11.12
CA LEU A 109 -11.61 8.55 -11.12
C LEU A 109 -12.28 9.38 -12.21
N THR A 110 -11.84 10.62 -12.44
CA THR A 110 -12.33 11.49 -13.52
C THR A 110 -12.04 10.88 -14.90
N ALA A 111 -10.85 10.33 -15.11
CA ALA A 111 -10.49 9.64 -16.35
C ALA A 111 -11.35 8.39 -16.61
N LEU A 112 -11.88 7.78 -15.55
CA LEU A 112 -12.81 6.65 -15.62
C LEU A 112 -14.28 7.08 -15.78
N GLY A 113 -14.56 8.38 -15.86
CA GLY A 113 -15.90 8.93 -16.07
C GLY A 113 -16.69 9.15 -14.77
N HIS A 114 -16.03 9.14 -13.61
CA HIS A 114 -16.66 9.43 -12.32
C HIS A 114 -16.36 10.85 -11.85
N ASN A 115 -17.28 11.49 -11.13
CA ASN A 115 -17.02 12.75 -10.44
C ASN A 115 -16.64 12.47 -8.98
N PRO A 116 -15.38 12.72 -8.55
CA PRO A 116 -14.95 12.49 -7.18
C PRO A 116 -15.65 13.39 -6.15
N SER A 117 -16.27 14.48 -6.60
CA SER A 117 -16.99 15.43 -5.74
C SER A 117 -18.46 15.05 -5.52
N ASP A 118 -18.99 14.06 -6.24
CA ASP A 118 -20.37 13.62 -6.05
C ASP A 118 -20.50 12.77 -4.78
N ASP A 119 -21.66 12.81 -4.13
CA ASP A 119 -21.95 12.03 -2.91
C ASP A 119 -22.09 10.52 -3.17
N ASN A 120 -22.05 10.09 -4.44
CA ASN A 120 -22.17 8.69 -4.79
C ASN A 120 -20.92 7.90 -4.36
N THR A 121 -21.15 6.70 -3.84
CA THR A 121 -20.11 5.69 -3.65
C THR A 121 -19.55 5.28 -5.01
N ILE A 122 -18.24 5.25 -5.12
CA ILE A 122 -17.56 4.62 -6.25
C ILE A 122 -16.96 3.32 -5.71
N TYR A 123 -17.60 2.21 -6.06
CA TYR A 123 -17.09 0.88 -5.73
C TYR A 123 -15.78 0.61 -6.46
N GLY A 124 -14.96 -0.27 -5.89
CA GLY A 124 -13.61 -0.54 -6.37
C GLY A 124 -13.49 -0.75 -7.87
N ILE A 125 -12.67 0.09 -8.50
CA ILE A 125 -12.30 -0.04 -9.91
C ILE A 125 -10.86 -0.52 -9.96
N ASP A 126 -10.64 -1.72 -10.52
CA ASP A 126 -9.32 -2.32 -10.63
C ASP A 126 -8.57 -1.81 -11.87
N ILE A 127 -7.39 -1.24 -11.62
CA ILE A 127 -6.45 -0.70 -12.60
C ILE A 127 -5.23 -1.60 -12.62
N SER A 128 -5.23 -2.56 -13.55
CA SER A 128 -4.14 -3.53 -13.72
C SER A 128 -2.93 -2.92 -14.42
N ARG A 129 -1.73 -3.32 -13.97
CA ARG A 129 -0.42 -2.95 -14.54
C ARG A 129 -0.33 -3.17 -16.05
N ASP A 130 -0.87 -4.30 -16.50
CA ASP A 130 -0.76 -4.75 -17.89
C ASP A 130 -1.98 -4.32 -18.73
N SER A 131 -2.84 -3.46 -18.19
CA SER A 131 -3.98 -2.92 -18.92
C SER A 131 -3.52 -1.91 -19.98
N SER A 132 -3.78 -2.22 -21.24
CA SER A 132 -3.60 -1.25 -22.33
C SER A 132 -4.62 -0.12 -22.30
N THR A 133 -5.82 -0.38 -21.76
CA THR A 133 -6.90 0.62 -21.68
C THR A 133 -6.70 1.63 -20.57
N HIS A 134 -6.02 1.25 -19.48
CA HIS A 134 -5.79 2.11 -18.32
C HIS A 134 -4.32 2.50 -18.11
N ALA A 135 -3.48 2.38 -19.15
CA ALA A 135 -2.04 2.63 -19.04
C ALA A 135 -1.70 4.04 -18.53
N GLU A 136 -2.44 5.07 -18.96
CA GLU A 136 -2.22 6.45 -18.48
C GLU A 136 -2.62 6.62 -17.01
N ILE A 137 -3.73 6.01 -16.61
CA ILE A 137 -4.20 6.02 -15.21
C ILE A 137 -3.19 5.31 -14.32
N TRP A 138 -2.72 4.13 -14.73
CA TRP A 138 -1.65 3.39 -14.08
C TRP A 138 -0.38 4.24 -13.90
N ASN A 139 0.07 4.90 -14.97
CA ASN A 139 1.24 5.77 -14.93
C ASN A 139 1.05 7.00 -14.00
N SER A 140 -0.20 7.44 -13.79
CA SER A 140 -0.49 8.49 -12.81
C SER A 140 -0.45 7.95 -11.38
N LEU A 141 -1.14 6.83 -11.12
CA LEU A 141 -1.20 6.19 -9.80
C LEU A 141 0.19 5.82 -9.27
N THR A 142 1.09 5.35 -10.13
CA THR A 142 2.48 5.02 -9.75
C THR A 142 3.32 6.22 -9.28
N LYS A 143 2.83 7.45 -9.44
CA LYS A 143 3.48 8.67 -8.89
C LYS A 143 3.09 8.96 -7.45
N ALA A 144 1.99 8.38 -6.96
CA ALA A 144 1.53 8.55 -5.58
C ALA A 144 2.49 7.92 -4.57
N SER A 145 2.48 8.41 -3.34
CA SER A 145 3.34 7.89 -2.28
C SER A 145 3.05 6.43 -1.96
N PHE A 146 1.78 6.03 -1.86
CA PHE A 146 1.40 4.63 -1.61
C PHE A 146 1.97 3.66 -2.67
N ALA A 147 1.99 4.09 -3.93
CA ALA A 147 2.49 3.27 -5.02
C ALA A 147 4.02 3.19 -5.02
N LYS A 148 4.69 4.32 -4.77
CA LYS A 148 6.15 4.36 -4.62
C LYS A 148 6.61 3.50 -3.46
N ASP A 149 5.97 3.61 -2.31
CA ASP A 149 6.23 2.79 -1.13
C ASP A 149 6.07 1.30 -1.47
N ALA A 150 4.96 0.91 -2.10
CA ALA A 150 4.73 -0.48 -2.51
C ALA A 150 5.76 -1.00 -3.53
N ILE A 151 6.17 -0.18 -4.49
CA ILE A 151 7.24 -0.53 -5.44
C ILE A 151 8.57 -0.69 -4.68
N GLU A 152 8.90 0.24 -3.79
CA GLU A 152 10.09 0.18 -2.95
C GLU A 152 10.10 -1.09 -2.11
N MET A 153 8.97 -1.49 -1.51
CA MET A 153 8.85 -2.77 -0.80
C MET A 153 9.24 -3.96 -1.68
N CYS A 154 8.71 -4.05 -2.91
CA CYS A 154 9.04 -5.13 -3.86
C CYS A 154 10.51 -5.12 -4.29
N THR A 155 11.14 -3.94 -4.35
CA THR A 155 12.52 -3.81 -4.81
C THR A 155 13.55 -3.99 -3.70
N GLN A 156 13.21 -3.68 -2.44
CA GLN A 156 14.18 -3.57 -1.35
C GLN A 156 14.22 -4.80 -0.43
N PHE A 157 13.11 -5.54 -0.27
CA PHE A 157 13.04 -6.63 0.70
C PHE A 157 13.17 -8.01 0.06
N GLN A 158 14.00 -8.85 0.68
CA GLN A 158 14.33 -10.19 0.20
C GLN A 158 13.08 -11.03 -0.08
N ASP A 159 12.14 -11.08 0.85
CA ASP A 159 10.94 -11.93 0.73
C ASP A 159 9.86 -11.32 -0.19
N MET A 160 10.02 -10.06 -0.61
CA MET A 160 9.17 -9.39 -1.60
C MET A 160 9.80 -9.34 -3.00
N SER A 161 11.04 -9.83 -3.15
CA SER A 161 11.83 -9.69 -4.38
C SER A 161 11.20 -10.35 -5.62
N ASN A 162 10.43 -11.42 -5.45
CA ASN A 162 9.69 -12.05 -6.55
C ASN A 162 8.30 -11.44 -6.77
N ARG A 163 7.95 -10.37 -6.05
CA ARG A 163 6.65 -9.72 -6.14
C ARG A 163 6.73 -8.41 -6.91
N TYR A 164 5.59 -8.00 -7.45
CA TYR A 164 5.39 -6.70 -8.05
C TYR A 164 3.98 -6.19 -7.75
N VAL A 165 3.78 -4.88 -7.87
CA VAL A 165 2.43 -4.28 -7.81
C VAL A 165 1.66 -4.67 -9.06
N LYS A 166 0.62 -5.49 -8.90
CA LYS A 166 -0.20 -6.05 -9.97
C LYS A 166 -1.29 -5.09 -10.42
N SER A 167 -2.01 -4.53 -9.45
CA SER A 167 -3.11 -3.61 -9.71
C SER A 167 -3.29 -2.66 -8.54
N PHE A 168 -3.94 -1.55 -8.85
CA PHE A 168 -4.54 -0.67 -7.85
C PHE A 168 -6.05 -0.80 -7.97
N GLU A 169 -6.75 -1.06 -6.88
CA GLU A 169 -8.19 -0.89 -6.83
C GLU A 169 -8.48 0.41 -6.10
N ILE A 170 -9.16 1.34 -6.78
CA ILE A 170 -9.44 2.67 -6.24
C ILE A 170 -10.94 2.86 -6.10
N GLY A 171 -11.35 3.68 -5.13
CA GLY A 171 -12.74 4.05 -4.99
C GLY A 171 -12.94 5.21 -4.04
N LYS A 172 -14.22 5.45 -3.75
CA LYS A 172 -14.68 6.53 -2.88
C LYS A 172 -15.85 6.04 -2.04
N ASP A 173 -15.85 6.39 -0.76
CA ASP A 173 -16.95 6.12 0.15
C ASP A 173 -17.99 7.28 0.22
N PRO A 174 -19.12 7.08 0.92
CA PRO A 174 -20.11 8.14 1.14
C PRO A 174 -19.61 9.32 1.98
N GLU A 175 -18.59 9.13 2.82
CA GLU A 175 -17.97 10.19 3.63
C GLU A 175 -16.98 11.03 2.81
N SER A 176 -16.91 10.78 1.50
CA SER A 176 -15.97 11.39 0.55
C SER A 176 -14.51 11.04 0.78
N ASN A 177 -14.21 10.00 1.56
CA ASN A 177 -12.86 9.45 1.61
C ASN A 177 -12.57 8.75 0.27
N ARG A 178 -11.39 9.02 -0.26
CA ARG A 178 -10.82 8.25 -1.36
C ARG A 178 -9.99 7.14 -0.73
N TRP A 179 -10.11 5.95 -1.26
CA TRP A 179 -9.37 4.79 -0.78
C TRP A 179 -8.63 4.13 -1.94
N VAL A 180 -7.54 3.43 -1.61
CA VAL A 180 -6.77 2.67 -2.59
C VAL A 180 -6.28 1.37 -1.98
N HIS A 181 -6.44 0.30 -2.73
CA HIS A 181 -5.91 -1.00 -2.42
C HIS A 181 -4.78 -1.33 -3.39
N VAL A 182 -3.59 -1.53 -2.86
CA VAL A 182 -2.42 -1.96 -3.63
C VAL A 182 -2.34 -3.48 -3.58
N LYS A 183 -2.49 -4.14 -4.73
CA LYS A 183 -2.48 -5.60 -4.83
C LYS A 183 -1.17 -6.09 -5.44
N PHE A 184 -0.57 -7.12 -4.84
CA PHE A 184 0.69 -7.69 -5.28
C PHE A 184 0.48 -9.03 -6.01
N ALA A 185 1.33 -9.31 -6.99
CA ALA A 185 1.45 -10.63 -7.62
C ALA A 185 2.90 -11.12 -7.58
N THR A 186 3.08 -12.42 -7.80
CA THR A 186 4.38 -13.03 -8.04
C THR A 186 4.72 -12.96 -9.52
N ASN A 187 6.00 -12.73 -9.85
CA ASN A 187 6.48 -13.10 -11.18
C ASN A 187 6.46 -14.62 -11.23
N ASP A 188 5.46 -15.19 -11.91
CA ASP A 188 5.45 -16.61 -12.21
C ASP A 188 6.67 -16.90 -13.10
N GLN A 189 7.52 -17.83 -12.67
CA GLN A 189 8.54 -18.45 -13.53
C GLN A 189 7.90 -19.49 -14.44
#